data_AF-K0MBP7-F1
#
_entry.id   AF-K0MBP7-F1
#
_cell.length_a   1.000
_cell.length_b   1.000
_cell.length_c   1.000
_cell.angle_alpha   90.00
_cell.angle_beta   90.00
_cell.angle_gamma   90.00
#
_symmetry.space_group_name_H-M   'P 1'
#
loop_
_entity.id
_entity.type
_entity.pdbx_description
1 polymer ?
#
loop_
_entity_poly.entity_id
_entity_poly.type
_entity_poly.pdbx_seq_one_letter_code
_entity_poly.pdbx_strand_id
1 'polypeptide(L)'
;MTEIIKPWHSVRRSRLHGNGVFATRKIPAGTRIIEYGGKRISAAEADRRHPTNPDDPFHTFFFSLSSGRVIDGGDEGNDARWINHSCDPNCEAQEGRHGKRVYIVALRDIARGEELFYDYGLVLDGRITRKLKEGYRCLCGTTPCRGTMLALPEKKKTKARSAEKA
;
A
#
# COMPACT_ATOMS: atom_id res chain seq x y z
N MET A 1 -19.11 -17.80 27.95
CA MET A 1 -19.07 -18.05 26.49
C MET A 1 -18.16 -16.99 25.90
N THR A 2 -16.91 -17.34 25.59
CA THR A 2 -16.01 -16.45 24.85
C THR A 2 -16.56 -16.30 23.45
N GLU A 3 -17.06 -15.11 23.10
CA GLU A 3 -17.38 -14.80 21.70
C GLU A 3 -16.14 -15.09 20.87
N ILE A 4 -16.25 -16.05 19.95
CA ILE A 4 -15.23 -16.26 18.93
C ILE A 4 -15.30 -15.03 18.03
N ILE A 5 -14.45 -14.05 18.32
CA ILE A 5 -14.31 -12.85 17.49
C ILE A 5 -13.84 -13.34 16.12
N LYS A 6 -14.77 -13.39 15.15
CA LYS A 6 -14.41 -13.68 13.77
C LYS A 6 -13.36 -12.64 13.33
N PRO A 7 -12.21 -13.07 12.78
CA PRO A 7 -11.18 -12.14 12.32
C PRO A 7 -11.77 -11.24 11.23
N TRP A 8 -11.23 -10.03 11.06
CA TRP A 8 -11.69 -9.12 10.00
C TRP A 8 -11.36 -9.62 8.59
N HIS A 9 -10.28 -10.40 8.46
CA HIS A 9 -9.69 -10.74 7.17
C HIS A 9 -9.17 -12.18 7.10
N SER A 10 -8.86 -12.62 5.89
CA SER A 10 -8.08 -13.82 5.60
C SER A 10 -7.23 -13.63 4.35
N VAL A 11 -6.12 -14.35 4.26
CA VAL A 11 -5.23 -14.34 3.08
C VAL A 11 -5.69 -15.39 2.07
N ARG A 12 -5.79 -15.01 0.80
CA ARG A 12 -6.17 -15.90 -0.31
C ARG A 12 -5.38 -15.51 -1.57
N ARG A 13 -5.43 -16.33 -2.62
CA ARG A 13 -4.89 -15.95 -3.94
C ARG A 13 -5.65 -14.75 -4.50
N SER A 14 -4.91 -13.71 -4.86
CA SER A 14 -5.47 -12.54 -5.55
C SER A 14 -5.53 -12.80 -7.05
N ARG A 15 -6.53 -12.20 -7.70
CA ARG A 15 -6.58 -12.12 -9.17
C ARG A 15 -5.65 -11.03 -9.70
N LEU A 16 -5.21 -10.11 -8.84
CA LEU A 16 -4.35 -9.00 -9.19
C LEU A 16 -2.89 -9.42 -9.20
N HIS A 17 -2.38 -9.89 -8.06
CA HIS A 17 -0.99 -10.28 -7.91
C HIS A 17 -0.82 -11.21 -6.70
N GLY A 18 -0.10 -12.32 -6.87
CA GLY A 18 0.28 -13.20 -5.75
C GLY A 18 -0.87 -13.54 -4.79
N ASN A 19 -0.64 -13.21 -3.52
CA ASN A 19 -1.66 -13.29 -2.47
C ASN A 19 -2.34 -11.92 -2.29
N GLY A 20 -3.55 -11.95 -1.74
CA GLY A 20 -4.32 -10.79 -1.34
C GLY A 20 -4.95 -11.01 0.04
N VAL A 21 -5.39 -9.94 0.66
CA VAL A 21 -6.11 -9.98 1.94
C VAL A 21 -7.56 -9.64 1.69
N PHE A 22 -8.49 -10.45 2.19
CA PHE A 22 -9.92 -10.34 1.88
C PHE A 22 -10.73 -10.18 3.15
N ALA A 23 -11.76 -9.34 3.10
CA ALA A 23 -12.71 -9.19 4.18
C ALA A 23 -13.51 -10.49 4.40
N THR A 24 -13.53 -11.02 5.62
CA THR A 24 -14.30 -12.24 5.97
C THR A 24 -15.72 -11.92 6.44
N ARG A 25 -15.96 -10.66 6.79
CA ARG A 25 -17.24 -10.06 7.21
C ARG A 25 -17.30 -8.59 6.78
N LYS A 26 -18.46 -7.95 6.91
CA LYS A 26 -18.56 -6.50 6.70
C LYS A 26 -17.59 -5.78 7.64
N ILE A 27 -16.76 -4.89 7.10
CA ILE A 27 -15.83 -4.04 7.86
C ILE A 27 -16.36 -2.61 7.79
N PRO A 28 -16.75 -1.99 8.91
CA PRO A 28 -17.16 -0.59 8.93
C PRO A 28 -16.01 0.36 8.58
N ALA A 29 -16.32 1.52 7.99
CA ALA A 29 -15.38 2.62 7.81
C ALA A 29 -14.68 2.99 9.15
N GLY A 30 -13.40 3.36 9.08
CA GLY A 30 -12.58 3.71 10.25
C GLY A 30 -12.07 2.52 11.07
N THR A 31 -12.45 1.29 10.74
CA THR A 31 -11.97 0.10 11.45
C THR A 31 -10.47 -0.09 11.25
N ARG A 32 -9.71 -0.23 12.34
CA ARG A 32 -8.31 -0.72 12.31
C ARG A 32 -8.32 -2.23 12.11
N ILE A 33 -7.93 -2.67 10.90
CA ILE A 33 -8.08 -4.06 10.46
C ILE A 33 -6.91 -4.92 10.94
N ILE A 34 -5.68 -4.44 10.72
CA ILE A 34 -4.42 -5.13 11.03
C ILE A 34 -3.30 -4.11 11.21
N GLU A 35 -2.34 -4.40 12.08
CA GLU A 35 -1.08 -3.65 12.18
C GLU A 35 -0.09 -4.18 11.14
N TYR A 36 0.62 -3.31 10.41
CA TYR A 36 1.70 -3.74 9.51
C TYR A 36 2.91 -4.18 10.33
N GLY A 37 3.08 -5.50 10.47
CA GLY A 37 4.12 -6.11 11.27
C GLY A 37 5.37 -6.45 10.45
N GLY A 38 6.51 -6.55 11.14
CA GLY A 38 7.80 -6.89 10.56
C GLY A 38 8.95 -6.29 11.36
N LYS A 39 10.18 -6.65 10.99
CA LYS A 39 11.38 -6.17 11.65
C LYS A 39 11.64 -4.70 11.33
N ARG A 40 12.02 -3.92 12.34
CA ARG A 40 12.37 -2.50 12.17
C ARG A 40 13.85 -2.33 11.90
N ILE A 41 14.19 -1.83 10.73
CA ILE A 41 15.55 -1.62 10.25
C ILE A 41 15.80 -0.14 9.91
N SER A 42 17.05 0.24 9.67
CA SER A 42 17.41 1.56 9.14
C SER A 42 17.17 1.62 7.63
N ALA A 43 17.02 2.82 7.06
CA ALA A 43 16.94 2.99 5.61
C ALA A 43 18.17 2.40 4.89
N ALA A 44 19.38 2.65 5.40
CA ALA A 44 20.61 2.09 4.84
C ALA A 44 20.65 0.55 4.85
N GLU A 45 20.05 -0.08 5.86
CA GLU A 45 19.92 -1.55 5.90
C GLU A 45 18.88 -2.05 4.88
N ALA A 46 17.77 -1.32 4.70
CA ALA A 46 16.79 -1.63 3.68
C ALA A 46 17.41 -1.53 2.27
N ASP A 47 18.18 -0.47 2.00
CA ASP A 47 18.91 -0.30 0.74
C ASP A 47 19.91 -1.44 0.49
N ARG A 48 20.66 -1.84 1.53
CA ARG A 48 21.60 -2.97 1.45
C ARG A 48 20.89 -4.30 1.14
N ARG A 49 19.68 -4.51 1.66
CA ARG A 49 18.86 -5.70 1.41
C ARG A 49 18.15 -5.67 0.06
N HIS A 50 18.11 -4.53 -0.62
CA HIS A 50 17.41 -4.38 -1.89
C HIS A 50 18.33 -4.71 -3.08
N PRO A 51 17.87 -5.49 -4.07
CA PRO A 51 16.57 -6.16 -4.13
C PRO A 51 16.51 -7.39 -3.22
N THR A 52 15.38 -7.60 -2.56
CA THR A 52 15.15 -8.79 -1.71
C THR A 52 15.08 -10.07 -2.54
N ASN A 53 14.66 -9.97 -3.80
CA ASN A 53 14.72 -11.02 -4.79
C ASN A 53 15.33 -10.47 -6.10
N PRO A 54 16.52 -10.94 -6.54
CA PRO A 54 17.12 -10.50 -7.79
C PRO A 54 16.26 -10.78 -9.03
N ASP A 55 15.44 -11.84 -9.00
CA ASP A 55 14.55 -12.22 -10.10
C ASP A 55 13.26 -11.39 -10.14
N ASP A 56 12.92 -10.71 -9.03
CA ASP A 56 11.79 -9.79 -8.92
C ASP A 56 12.19 -8.52 -8.12
N PRO A 57 13.05 -7.67 -8.72
CA PRO A 57 13.70 -6.60 -7.99
C PRO A 57 12.77 -5.42 -7.66
N PHE A 58 11.53 -5.45 -8.12
CA PHE A 58 10.52 -4.41 -7.87
C PHE A 58 9.54 -4.81 -6.76
N HIS A 59 9.63 -6.05 -6.27
CA HIS A 59 8.81 -6.56 -5.19
C HIS A 59 9.55 -6.47 -3.85
N THR A 60 8.96 -5.74 -2.90
CA THR A 60 9.46 -5.64 -1.54
C THR A 60 8.31 -5.54 -0.54
N PHE A 61 8.59 -5.85 0.72
CA PHE A 61 7.70 -5.65 1.86
C PHE A 61 8.19 -4.51 2.77
N PHE A 62 9.01 -3.61 2.23
CA PHE A 62 9.48 -2.44 2.97
C PHE A 62 8.39 -1.39 3.12
N PHE A 63 8.19 -0.93 4.35
CA PHE A 63 7.30 0.16 4.69
C PHE A 63 8.11 1.29 5.35
N SER A 64 8.28 2.41 4.64
CA SER A 64 8.96 3.59 5.15
C SER A 64 8.10 4.33 6.17
N LEU A 65 8.73 4.77 7.28
CA LEU A 65 8.05 5.46 8.37
C LEU A 65 8.50 6.91 8.44
N SER A 66 7.62 7.79 8.92
CA SER A 66 7.93 9.19 9.25
C SER A 66 9.11 9.36 10.21
N SER A 67 9.41 8.35 11.02
CA SER A 67 10.57 8.30 11.92
C SER A 67 11.93 8.13 11.21
N GLY A 68 11.95 7.90 9.89
CA GLY A 68 13.17 7.58 9.12
C GLY A 68 13.58 6.10 9.21
N ARG A 69 12.84 5.26 9.93
CA ARG A 69 13.02 3.80 9.96
C ARG A 69 12.15 3.12 8.91
N VAL A 70 12.46 1.86 8.64
CA VAL A 70 11.71 1.00 7.71
C VAL A 70 11.22 -0.23 8.45
N ILE A 71 9.99 -0.68 8.19
CA ILE A 71 9.51 -2.01 8.57
C ILE A 71 9.78 -2.95 7.40
N ASP A 72 10.49 -4.05 7.63
CA ASP A 72 10.66 -5.15 6.69
C ASP A 72 9.60 -6.21 6.97
N GLY A 73 8.51 -6.22 6.20
CA GLY A 73 7.45 -7.21 6.31
C GLY A 73 7.84 -8.61 5.79
N GLY A 74 9.03 -8.77 5.18
CA GLY A 74 9.58 -10.07 4.79
C GLY A 74 10.26 -10.79 5.95
N ASP A 75 10.74 -10.04 6.94
CA ASP A 75 11.43 -10.51 8.13
C ASP A 75 10.49 -10.38 9.35
N GLU A 76 9.97 -11.49 9.86
CA GLU A 76 9.01 -11.54 10.98
C GLU A 76 7.69 -10.77 10.73
N GLY A 77 7.26 -10.66 9.48
CA GLY A 77 6.02 -9.97 9.10
C GLY A 77 4.74 -10.78 9.33
N ASN A 78 3.59 -10.14 9.08
CA ASN A 78 2.26 -10.73 9.22
C ASN A 78 1.45 -10.61 7.91
N ASP A 79 0.15 -10.92 7.96
CA ASP A 79 -0.72 -10.94 6.79
C ASP A 79 -0.83 -9.60 6.06
N ALA A 80 -0.52 -8.47 6.72
CA ALA A 80 -0.58 -7.15 6.12
C ALA A 80 0.36 -6.98 4.91
N ARG A 81 1.46 -7.76 4.85
CA ARG A 81 2.41 -7.74 3.73
C ARG A 81 1.78 -8.18 2.40
N TRP A 82 0.66 -8.91 2.46
CA TRP A 82 -0.05 -9.40 1.28
C TRP A 82 -1.16 -8.45 0.80
N ILE A 83 -1.35 -7.30 1.44
CA ILE A 83 -2.34 -6.32 0.99
C ILE A 83 -1.80 -5.63 -0.26
N ASN A 84 -2.54 -5.74 -1.36
CA ASN A 84 -2.11 -5.25 -2.66
C ASN A 84 -2.30 -3.73 -2.83
N HIS A 85 -1.64 -3.18 -3.83
CA HIS A 85 -1.82 -1.79 -4.23
C HIS A 85 -3.11 -1.58 -5.04
N SER A 86 -3.81 -0.47 -4.78
CA SER A 86 -4.77 0.13 -5.69
C SER A 86 -4.60 1.65 -5.76
N CYS A 87 -4.82 2.22 -6.96
CA CYS A 87 -4.92 3.68 -7.14
C CYS A 87 -6.28 4.24 -6.69
N ASP A 88 -7.27 3.37 -6.48
CA ASP A 88 -8.56 3.68 -5.85
C ASP A 88 -8.79 2.68 -4.71
N PRO A 89 -8.10 2.88 -3.56
CA PRO A 89 -8.08 1.91 -2.47
C PRO A 89 -9.32 1.98 -1.58
N ASN A 90 -9.59 0.90 -0.84
CA ASN A 90 -10.61 0.86 0.21
C ASN A 90 -10.01 0.92 1.62
N CYS A 91 -8.68 0.91 1.75
CA CYS A 91 -7.95 1.10 2.99
C CYS A 91 -6.84 2.15 2.85
N GLU A 92 -6.39 2.67 3.98
CA GLU A 92 -5.20 3.51 4.11
C GLU A 92 -4.28 2.99 5.21
N ALA A 93 -3.00 3.34 5.13
CA ALA A 93 -2.03 3.10 6.20
C ALA A 93 -1.93 4.34 7.09
N GLN A 94 -2.20 4.19 8.38
CA GLN A 94 -2.08 5.23 9.38
C GLN A 94 -0.90 4.96 10.31
N GLU A 95 0.07 5.88 10.31
CA GLU A 95 1.14 5.86 11.29
C GLU A 95 0.62 6.28 12.68
N GLY A 96 0.89 5.45 13.68
CA GLY A 96 0.68 5.80 15.09
C GLY A 96 1.68 6.86 15.58
N ARG A 97 1.57 7.22 16.86
CA ARG A 97 2.42 8.26 17.48
C ARG A 97 3.91 7.97 17.23
N HIS A 98 4.62 8.94 16.64
CA HIS A 98 6.04 8.86 16.28
C HIS A 98 6.42 7.70 15.35
N GLY A 99 5.51 7.21 14.48
CA GLY A 99 5.79 6.10 13.56
C GLY A 99 6.04 4.75 14.26
N LYS A 100 5.68 4.63 15.55
CA LYS A 100 5.92 3.42 16.35
C LYS A 100 5.15 2.20 15.89
N ARG A 101 4.02 2.41 15.22
CA ARG A 101 3.12 1.38 14.69
C ARG A 101 2.47 1.89 13.42
N VAL A 102 2.08 1.00 12.53
CA VAL A 102 1.34 1.33 11.31
C VAL A 102 0.09 0.47 11.29
N TYR A 103 -1.08 1.08 11.15
CA TYR A 103 -2.34 0.36 11.06
C TYR A 103 -2.94 0.49 9.68
N ILE A 104 -3.47 -0.60 9.15
CA ILE A 104 -4.33 -0.57 7.97
C ILE A 104 -5.76 -0.29 8.43
N VAL A 105 -6.35 0.78 7.91
CA VAL A 105 -7.63 1.30 8.33
C VAL A 105 -8.58 1.37 7.14
N ALA A 106 -9.83 0.96 7.34
CA ALA A 106 -10.87 1.04 6.30
C ALA A 106 -11.25 2.51 6.00
N LEU A 107 -11.22 2.92 4.74
CA LEU A 107 -11.64 4.26 4.30
C LEU A 107 -13.15 4.38 4.14
N ARG A 108 -13.81 3.26 3.87
CA ARG A 108 -15.25 3.13 3.68
C ARG A 108 -15.74 1.81 4.27
N ASP A 109 -17.05 1.61 4.28
CA ASP A 109 -17.60 0.28 4.52
C ASP A 109 -17.08 -0.70 3.43
N ILE A 110 -16.59 -1.86 3.86
CA ILE A 110 -16.08 -2.94 3.01
C ILE A 110 -16.98 -4.15 3.18
N ALA A 111 -17.54 -4.65 2.08
CA ALA A 111 -18.37 -5.83 2.07
C ALA A 111 -17.55 -7.11 2.28
N ARG A 112 -18.21 -8.13 2.82
CA ARG A 112 -17.60 -9.47 2.92
C ARG A 112 -17.15 -9.95 1.54
N GLY A 113 -15.92 -10.43 1.46
CA GLY A 113 -15.32 -11.00 0.25
C GLY A 113 -14.58 -9.99 -0.63
N GLU A 114 -14.71 -8.68 -0.37
CA GLU A 114 -13.87 -7.68 -1.03
C GLU A 114 -12.40 -7.86 -0.64
N GLU A 115 -11.50 -7.67 -1.60
CA GLU A 115 -10.06 -7.59 -1.34
C GLU A 115 -9.72 -6.21 -0.76
N LEU A 116 -8.81 -6.20 0.20
CA LEU A 116 -8.29 -4.98 0.81
C LEU A 116 -7.16 -4.45 -0.05
N PHE A 117 -7.16 -3.14 -0.26
CA PHE A 117 -6.12 -2.44 -1.01
C PHE A 117 -5.79 -1.12 -0.33
N TYR A 118 -4.52 -0.72 -0.35
CA TYR A 118 -4.10 0.65 -0.02
C TYR A 118 -3.18 1.22 -1.10
N ASP A 119 -3.04 2.54 -1.14
CA ASP A 119 -2.06 3.18 -2.02
C ASP A 119 -0.66 3.03 -1.41
N TYR A 120 0.25 2.33 -2.11
CA TYR A 120 1.62 2.13 -1.63
C TYR A 120 2.42 3.44 -1.59
N GLY A 121 2.09 4.40 -2.46
CA GLY A 121 2.79 5.67 -2.53
C GLY A 121 4.31 5.54 -2.63
N LEU A 122 4.83 4.56 -3.41
CA LEU A 122 6.26 4.26 -3.44
C LEU A 122 7.05 5.49 -3.92
N VAL A 123 7.80 6.09 -3.00
CA VAL A 123 8.69 7.23 -3.29
C VAL A 123 10.07 6.67 -3.63
N LEU A 124 10.62 7.12 -4.76
CA LEU A 124 11.99 6.83 -5.16
C LEU A 124 12.75 8.14 -5.28
N ASP A 125 14.02 8.11 -4.88
CA ASP A 125 14.94 9.21 -5.10
C ASP A 125 15.28 9.37 -6.58
N GLY A 126 15.51 10.62 -6.98
CA GLY A 126 15.89 10.97 -8.34
C GLY A 126 14.74 11.00 -9.34
N ARG A 127 15.09 10.98 -10.63
CA ARG A 127 14.13 11.19 -11.72
C ARG A 127 13.37 9.90 -12.03
N ILE A 128 12.04 9.94 -11.89
CA ILE A 128 11.16 8.85 -12.33
C ILE A 128 11.17 8.76 -13.88
N THR A 129 11.88 7.77 -14.41
CA THR A 129 11.97 7.48 -15.86
C THR A 129 10.82 6.61 -16.35
N ARG A 130 10.62 6.52 -17.67
CA ARG A 130 9.65 5.58 -18.27
C ARG A 130 9.95 4.12 -17.89
N LYS A 131 11.23 3.74 -17.93
CA LYS A 131 11.70 2.39 -17.54
C LYS A 131 11.34 2.07 -16.08
N LEU A 132 11.50 3.02 -15.17
CA LEU A 132 11.10 2.83 -13.76
C LEU A 132 9.58 2.66 -13.63
N LYS A 133 8.78 3.48 -14.30
CA LYS A 133 7.31 3.32 -14.31
C LYS A 133 6.87 1.96 -14.85
N GLU A 134 7.59 1.43 -15.83
CA GLU A 134 7.34 0.10 -16.39
C GLU A 134 7.73 -1.02 -15.43
N GLY A 135 8.83 -0.90 -14.69
CA GLY A 135 9.23 -1.85 -13.65
C GLY A 135 8.25 -1.88 -12.47
N TYR A 136 7.75 -0.71 -12.05
CA TYR A 136 6.72 -0.57 -11.01
C TYR A 136 5.30 -0.48 -11.58
N ARG A 137 5.02 -1.18 -12.69
CA ARG A 137 3.70 -1.10 -13.34
C ARG A 137 2.58 -1.42 -12.36
N CYS A 138 1.56 -0.57 -12.31
CA CYS A 138 0.35 -0.83 -11.54
C CYS A 138 -0.63 -1.66 -12.36
N LEU A 139 -1.17 -2.73 -11.76
CA LEU A 139 -2.13 -3.64 -12.39
C LEU A 139 -3.55 -3.51 -11.82
N CYS A 140 -3.81 -2.54 -10.92
CA CYS A 140 -5.04 -2.50 -10.11
C CYS A 140 -6.36 -2.44 -10.91
N GLY A 141 -6.29 -2.06 -12.19
CA GLY A 141 -7.44 -2.08 -13.11
C GLY A 141 -8.51 -1.03 -12.84
N THR A 142 -8.30 -0.12 -11.89
CA THR A 142 -9.27 0.93 -11.57
C THR A 142 -9.27 2.05 -12.62
N THR A 143 -10.42 2.70 -12.84
CA THR A 143 -10.55 3.81 -13.79
C THR A 143 -9.55 4.94 -13.55
N PRO A 144 -9.30 5.40 -12.31
CA PRO A 144 -8.29 6.44 -12.03
C PRO A 144 -6.86 5.88 -11.88
N CYS A 145 -6.54 4.68 -12.41
CA CYS A 145 -5.21 4.10 -12.30
C CYS A 145 -4.12 5.02 -12.91
N ARG A 146 -3.06 5.28 -12.13
CA ARG A 146 -1.92 6.11 -12.56
C ARG A 146 -0.89 5.36 -13.41
N GLY A 147 -1.10 4.06 -13.65
CA GLY A 147 -0.24 3.19 -14.45
C GLY A 147 1.04 2.68 -13.76
N THR A 148 1.36 3.16 -12.55
CA THR A 148 2.56 2.79 -11.79
C THR A 148 2.27 2.83 -10.28
N MET A 149 2.90 1.95 -9.50
CA MET A 149 2.82 1.93 -8.03
C MET A 149 3.59 3.11 -7.40
N LEU A 150 4.49 3.73 -8.18
CA LEU A 150 5.24 4.92 -7.74
C LEU A 150 4.33 6.11 -7.45
N ALA A 151 4.64 6.83 -6.36
CA ALA A 151 4.11 8.16 -6.12
C ALA A 151 4.59 9.10 -7.23
N LEU A 152 3.66 9.79 -7.88
CA LEU A 152 3.98 10.77 -8.91
C LEU A 152 3.83 12.17 -8.32
N PRO A 153 4.75 13.11 -8.64
CA PRO A 153 4.61 14.49 -8.23
C PRO A 153 3.30 15.07 -8.78
N GLU A 154 2.63 15.91 -7.99
CA GLU A 154 1.37 16.52 -8.41
C GLU A 154 1.56 17.32 -9.71
N LYS A 155 0.69 17.05 -10.69
CA LYS A 155 0.62 17.90 -11.88
C LYS A 155 0.07 19.25 -11.46
N LYS A 156 0.88 20.31 -11.54
CA LYS A 156 0.40 21.70 -11.39
C LYS A 156 -0.76 21.90 -12.35
N LYS A 157 -1.97 22.16 -11.83
CA LYS A 157 -3.14 22.52 -12.63
C LYS A 157 -2.80 23.80 -13.40
N THR A 158 -2.55 23.70 -14.70
CA THR A 158 -2.51 24.88 -15.58
C THR A 158 -3.90 25.50 -15.52
N LYS A 159 -4.03 26.68 -14.90
CA LYS A 159 -5.24 27.49 -14.98
C LYS A 159 -5.54 27.72 -16.46
N ALA A 160 -6.57 27.07 -16.99
CA ALA A 160 -7.12 27.43 -18.28
C ALA A 160 -7.55 28.90 -18.18
N ARG A 161 -6.92 29.78 -18.96
CA ARG A 161 -7.40 31.14 -19.16
C ARG A 161 -8.78 31.01 -19.79
N SER A 162 -9.83 31.25 -19.01
CA SER A 162 -11.15 31.57 -19.53
C SER A 162 -11.00 32.82 -20.39
N ALA A 163 -11.17 32.66 -21.69
CA ALA A 163 -11.36 33.77 -22.61
C ALA A 163 -12.69 34.43 -22.27
N GLU A 164 -12.63 35.61 -21.67
CA GLU A 164 -13.79 36.48 -21.48
C GLU A 164 -14.09 37.14 -22.84
N LYS A 165 -15.21 36.76 -23.44
CA LYS A 165 -15.89 37.52 -24.47
C LYS A 165 -16.84 38.48 -23.75
N ALA A 166 -16.59 39.78 -23.86
CA ALA A 166 -17.58 40.85 -23.87
C ALA A 166 -16.95 42.07 -24.55
#